data_AF-A0A1I9HZS5-F1
#
_entry.id   AF-A0A1I9HZS5-F1
#
_cell.length_a   1.000
_cell.length_b   1.000
_cell.length_c   1.000
_cell.angle_alpha   90.00
_cell.angle_beta   90.00
_cell.angle_gamma   90.00
#
_symmetry.space_group_name_H-M   'P 1'
#
loop_
_entity.id
_entity.type
_entity.pdbx_description
1 polymer ?
#
loop_
_entity_poly.entity_id
_entity_poly.type
_entity_poly.pdbx_seq_one_letter_code
_entity_poly.pdbx_strand_id
1 'polypeptide(L)'
;SIYLTVRVRDILFDGVLIDCSVTDFSAKAVCNQLKIQAKDLLTDIGKKMYTFSLLGPRNQTLGKRVKVLRGIKKSKDLGKLIEFDGKKELKLWSTKECNRFRGTDGWIFPPLMEKEEGLWSFSTDLCRTVGAQFAFDLEYEGLQVRKYFADLGDQEHNVDEKCYC
;
A
#
# COMPACT_ATOMS: atom_id res chain seq x y z
N SER A 1 21.41 -9.95 -20.60
CA SER A 1 20.97 -10.65 -19.37
C SER A 1 19.70 -9.98 -18.87
N ILE A 2 18.71 -10.73 -18.39
CA ILE A 2 17.52 -10.18 -17.71
C ILE A 2 17.76 -9.94 -16.20
N TYR A 3 18.92 -10.37 -15.69
CA TYR A 3 19.36 -10.19 -14.32
C TYR A 3 20.43 -9.11 -14.23
N LEU A 4 20.43 -8.39 -13.10
CA LEU A 4 21.37 -7.32 -12.80
C LEU A 4 21.99 -7.54 -11.41
N THR A 5 23.28 -7.26 -11.27
CA THR A 5 23.95 -7.17 -9.96
C THR A 5 24.24 -5.70 -9.66
N VAL A 6 23.65 -5.19 -8.58
CA VAL A 6 23.77 -3.80 -8.13
C VAL A 6 23.77 -3.75 -6.60
N ARG A 7 24.11 -2.60 -6.01
CA ARG A 7 24.08 -2.43 -4.56
C ARG A 7 22.64 -2.41 -4.08
N VAL A 8 22.40 -2.95 -2.89
CA VAL A 8 21.07 -2.86 -2.22
C VAL A 8 20.59 -1.41 -2.14
N ARG A 9 21.49 -0.47 -1.89
CA ARG A 9 21.19 0.96 -1.84
C ARG A 9 20.66 1.51 -3.17
N ASP A 10 21.14 0.99 -4.31
CA ASP A 10 20.66 1.42 -5.63
C ASP A 10 19.25 0.90 -5.90
N ILE A 11 18.96 -0.35 -5.50
CA ILE A 11 17.62 -0.94 -5.63
C ILE A 11 16.60 -0.18 -4.78
N LEU A 12 16.97 0.14 -3.53
CA LEU A 12 16.04 0.74 -2.58
C LEU A 12 15.92 2.26 -2.76
N PHE A 13 17.01 2.98 -2.98
CA PHE A 13 17.02 4.44 -2.85
C PHE A 13 17.67 5.17 -4.04
N ASP A 14 18.98 4.97 -4.25
CA ASP A 14 19.77 5.80 -5.18
C ASP A 14 19.33 5.61 -6.65
N GLY A 15 18.82 4.43 -6.96
CA GLY A 15 18.23 4.10 -8.25
C GLY A 15 19.15 3.35 -9.20
N VAL A 16 18.57 2.39 -9.91
CA VAL A 16 19.19 1.69 -11.03
C VAL A 16 18.97 2.50 -12.30
N LEU A 17 20.05 2.73 -13.05
CA LEU A 17 19.98 3.52 -14.29
C LEU A 17 19.26 2.76 -15.41
N ILE A 18 18.31 3.43 -16.03
CA ILE A 18 17.55 2.98 -17.19
C ILE A 18 17.84 3.95 -18.33
N ASP A 19 18.56 3.46 -19.35
CA ASP A 19 18.86 4.23 -20.55
C ASP A 19 17.74 4.10 -21.57
N CYS A 20 16.95 5.17 -21.72
CA CYS A 20 15.91 5.28 -22.74
C CYS A 20 16.33 6.13 -23.94
N SER A 21 17.63 6.37 -24.14
CA SER A 21 18.18 7.02 -25.34
C SER A 21 18.32 6.06 -26.53
N VAL A 22 18.22 4.76 -26.26
CA VAL A 22 18.29 3.67 -27.24
C VAL A 22 17.27 3.81 -28.38
N THR A 23 17.69 3.38 -29.57
CA THR A 23 16.91 3.51 -30.81
C THR A 23 16.18 2.25 -31.21
N ASP A 24 16.49 1.11 -30.59
CA ASP A 24 15.83 -0.14 -30.90
C ASP A 24 14.35 -0.08 -30.51
N PHE A 25 13.52 -0.73 -31.32
CA PHE A 25 12.07 -0.66 -31.17
C PHE A 25 11.60 -1.20 -29.81
N SER A 26 12.17 -2.33 -29.38
CA SER A 26 11.75 -3.03 -28.17
C SER A 26 12.04 -2.22 -26.90
N ALA A 27 13.25 -1.70 -26.75
CA ALA A 27 13.61 -0.88 -25.60
C ALA A 27 12.89 0.46 -25.61
N LYS A 28 12.66 1.07 -26.79
CA LYS A 28 11.83 2.28 -26.90
C LYS A 28 10.39 2.02 -26.45
N ALA A 29 9.80 0.89 -26.81
CA ALA A 29 8.46 0.50 -26.37
C ALA A 29 8.39 0.29 -24.85
N VAL A 30 9.35 -0.44 -24.29
CA VAL A 30 9.46 -0.65 -22.83
C VAL A 30 9.64 0.68 -22.09
N CYS A 31 10.52 1.55 -22.57
CA CYS A 31 10.75 2.87 -21.99
C CYS A 31 9.51 3.76 -22.01
N ASN A 32 8.70 3.71 -23.08
CA ASN A 32 7.44 4.44 -23.11
C ASN A 32 6.45 3.88 -22.07
N GLN A 33 6.35 2.56 -21.95
CA GLN A 33 5.46 1.92 -20.99
C GLN A 33 5.88 2.21 -19.54
N LEU A 34 7.18 2.14 -19.24
CA LEU A 34 7.75 2.46 -17.94
C LEU A 34 7.40 3.89 -17.51
N LYS A 35 7.51 4.87 -18.41
CA LYS A 35 7.16 6.26 -18.09
C LYS A 35 5.68 6.46 -17.78
N ILE A 36 4.80 5.66 -18.37
CA ILE A 36 3.36 5.76 -18.15
C ILE A 36 2.96 5.04 -16.87
N GLN A 37 3.43 3.81 -16.68
CA GLN A 37 2.97 2.93 -15.61
C GLN A 37 3.76 3.05 -14.31
N ALA A 38 5.07 3.35 -14.39
CA ALA A 38 5.97 3.41 -13.24
C ALA A 38 6.43 4.83 -12.94
N LYS A 39 5.64 5.85 -13.33
CA LYS A 39 5.98 7.26 -13.15
C LYS A 39 6.39 7.59 -11.70
N ASP A 40 5.69 7.02 -10.73
CA ASP A 40 5.94 7.29 -9.30
C ASP A 40 7.18 6.56 -8.75
N LEU A 41 7.79 5.67 -9.54
CA LEU A 41 9.01 4.92 -9.21
C LEU A 41 10.24 5.39 -9.99
N LEU A 42 10.05 6.29 -10.97
CA LEU A 42 11.09 6.78 -11.86
C LEU A 42 11.45 8.23 -11.54
N THR A 43 12.75 8.50 -11.49
CA THR A 43 13.28 9.88 -11.46
C THR A 43 13.94 10.19 -12.80
N ASP A 44 13.52 11.29 -13.45
CA ASP A 44 14.15 11.77 -14.69
C ASP A 44 15.46 12.49 -14.35
N ILE A 45 16.58 11.98 -14.85
CA ILE A 45 17.91 12.58 -14.66
C ILE A 45 18.40 13.30 -15.94
N GLY A 46 17.51 13.50 -16.92
CA GLY A 46 17.78 14.18 -18.17
C GLY A 46 18.30 13.26 -19.27
N LYS A 47 18.38 13.79 -20.51
CA LYS A 47 18.92 13.08 -21.69
C LYS A 47 18.27 11.72 -21.98
N LYS A 48 16.98 11.55 -21.65
CA LYS A 48 16.25 10.27 -21.73
C LYS A 48 16.84 9.17 -20.83
N MET A 49 17.49 9.54 -19.73
CA MET A 49 17.92 8.60 -18.71
C MET A 49 17.04 8.74 -17.47
N TYR A 50 16.73 7.60 -16.86
CA TYR A 50 15.90 7.52 -15.67
C TYR A 50 16.60 6.69 -14.61
N THR A 51 16.28 6.93 -13.34
CA THR A 51 16.65 6.04 -12.25
C THR A 51 15.40 5.42 -11.65
N PHE A 52 15.43 4.10 -11.47
CA PHE A 52 14.37 3.33 -10.83
C PHE A 52 14.80 2.86 -9.44
N SER A 53 14.02 3.16 -8.41
CA SER A 53 14.18 2.60 -7.07
C SER A 53 12.84 2.39 -6.39
N LEU A 54 12.79 1.44 -5.45
CA LEU A 54 11.55 1.08 -4.76
C LEU A 54 11.06 2.15 -3.78
N LEU A 55 12.00 2.83 -3.10
CA LEU A 55 11.71 3.78 -2.02
C LEU A 55 12.32 5.17 -2.26
N GLY A 56 13.19 5.34 -3.27
CA GLY A 56 13.84 6.62 -3.56
C GLY A 56 12.85 7.77 -3.74
N PRO A 57 11.81 7.63 -4.59
CA PRO A 57 10.80 8.68 -4.79
C PRO A 57 9.96 9.00 -3.55
N ARG A 58 10.01 8.16 -2.49
CA ARG A 58 9.29 8.41 -1.24
C ARG A 58 10.11 9.27 -0.26
N ASN A 59 11.42 9.33 -0.44
CA ASN A 59 12.31 10.03 0.49
C ASN A 59 12.01 11.54 0.50
N GLN A 60 11.79 12.12 1.69
CA GLN A 60 11.43 13.53 1.87
C GLN A 60 10.15 13.98 1.13
N THR A 61 9.26 13.04 0.79
CA THR A 61 7.96 13.37 0.21
C THR A 61 6.83 13.24 1.22
N LEU A 62 5.80 14.06 1.07
CA LEU A 62 4.59 13.94 1.89
C LEU A 62 3.72 12.79 1.35
N GLY A 63 3.23 11.98 2.27
CA GLY A 63 2.18 11.01 1.97
C GLY A 63 0.87 11.68 1.53
N LYS A 64 -0.01 10.87 0.94
CA LYS A 64 -1.36 11.30 0.55
C LYS A 64 -2.20 11.63 1.78
N ARG A 65 -3.17 12.54 1.61
CA ARG A 65 -4.05 12.96 2.71
C ARG A 65 -5.05 11.86 3.06
N VAL A 66 -5.08 11.49 4.33
CA VAL A 66 -6.10 10.61 4.92
C VAL A 66 -7.06 11.45 5.75
N LYS A 67 -8.38 11.24 5.60
CA LYS A 67 -9.40 11.81 6.47
C LYS A 67 -10.00 10.68 7.32
N VAL A 68 -9.91 10.85 8.64
CA VAL A 68 -10.45 9.89 9.63
C VAL A 68 -11.45 10.55 10.56
N LEU A 69 -12.29 9.72 11.19
CA LEU A 69 -13.20 10.15 12.25
C LEU A 69 -12.45 10.22 13.60
N ARG A 70 -12.70 11.30 14.35
CA ARG A 70 -12.04 11.54 15.65
C ARG A 70 -12.67 10.77 16.83
N GLY A 71 -13.78 10.07 16.60
CA GLY A 71 -14.49 9.34 17.66
C GLY A 71 -15.29 10.20 18.66
N ILE A 72 -15.34 11.53 18.53
CA ILE A 72 -16.01 12.44 19.49
C ILE A 72 -17.51 12.12 19.65
N LYS A 73 -18.21 11.88 18.54
CA LYS A 73 -19.66 11.56 18.57
C LYS A 73 -19.92 10.10 18.93
N LYS A 74 -19.02 9.21 18.54
CA LYS A 74 -19.11 7.75 18.74
C LYS A 74 -17.70 7.20 18.84
N SER A 75 -17.33 6.71 20.02
CA SER A 75 -15.99 6.18 20.29
C SER A 75 -15.60 5.04 19.34
N LYS A 76 -16.57 4.20 18.96
CA LYS A 76 -16.37 3.11 17.98
C LYS A 76 -15.98 3.56 16.57
N ASP A 77 -16.10 4.85 16.25
CA ASP A 77 -15.65 5.40 14.95
C ASP A 77 -14.24 6.03 15.04
N LEU A 78 -13.54 5.97 16.17
CA LEU A 78 -12.19 6.52 16.30
C LEU A 78 -11.24 5.93 15.25
N GLY A 79 -10.53 6.78 14.52
CA GLY A 79 -9.55 6.38 13.51
C GLY A 79 -10.16 5.84 12.21
N LYS A 80 -11.49 5.69 12.13
CA LYS A 80 -12.15 5.15 10.95
C LYS A 80 -11.89 5.99 9.72
N LEU A 81 -11.34 5.38 8.69
CA LEU A 81 -11.01 6.04 7.43
C LEU A 81 -12.28 6.30 6.64
N ILE A 82 -12.43 7.55 6.18
CA ILE A 82 -13.59 7.97 5.36
C ILE A 82 -13.18 8.49 3.99
N GLU A 83 -11.98 9.06 3.85
CA GLU A 83 -11.45 9.49 2.56
C GLU A 83 -9.93 9.31 2.47
N PHE A 84 -9.45 8.93 1.30
CA PHE A 84 -8.05 8.89 0.92
C PHE A 84 -7.84 9.71 -0.36
N ASP A 85 -6.98 10.73 -0.30
CA ASP A 85 -6.69 11.65 -1.40
C ASP A 85 -7.97 12.26 -2.03
N GLY A 86 -8.94 12.62 -1.18
CA GLY A 86 -10.23 13.19 -1.58
C GLY A 86 -11.25 12.18 -2.13
N LYS A 87 -10.90 10.89 -2.19
CA LYS A 87 -11.78 9.81 -2.66
C LYS A 87 -12.37 9.04 -1.49
N LYS A 88 -13.63 8.63 -1.60
CA LYS A 88 -14.36 7.83 -0.58
C LYS A 88 -14.24 6.32 -0.78
N GLU A 89 -13.73 5.92 -1.93
CA GLU A 89 -13.45 4.54 -2.32
C GLU A 89 -12.32 4.56 -3.36
N LEU A 90 -11.66 3.42 -3.51
CA LEU A 90 -10.70 3.19 -4.57
C LEU A 90 -11.42 3.01 -5.92
N LYS A 91 -10.65 3.00 -7.01
CA LYS A 91 -11.14 2.68 -8.35
C LYS A 91 -10.20 1.70 -9.07
N LEU A 92 -9.44 0.95 -8.29
CA LEU A 92 -8.38 0.07 -8.78
C LEU A 92 -8.91 -1.34 -9.06
N TRP A 93 -9.76 -1.85 -8.18
CA TRP A 93 -10.24 -3.23 -8.21
C TRP A 93 -11.52 -3.37 -9.02
N SER A 94 -11.87 -4.60 -9.39
CA SER A 94 -12.99 -4.88 -10.30
C SER A 94 -14.37 -4.68 -9.66
N THR A 95 -14.47 -4.69 -8.33
CA THR A 95 -15.74 -4.58 -7.59
C THR A 95 -15.73 -3.43 -6.59
N LYS A 96 -16.92 -3.01 -6.17
CA LYS A 96 -17.06 -1.94 -5.16
C LYS A 96 -16.56 -2.39 -3.79
N GLU A 97 -16.71 -3.68 -3.49
CA GLU A 97 -16.34 -4.33 -2.25
C GLU A 97 -14.83 -4.24 -2.02
N CYS A 98 -14.01 -4.66 -2.99
CA CYS A 98 -12.54 -4.55 -2.93
C CYS A 98 -12.06 -3.08 -2.93
N ASN A 99 -12.85 -2.17 -3.52
CA ASN A 99 -12.51 -0.75 -3.54
C ASN A 99 -12.92 0.01 -2.28
N ARG A 100 -13.73 -0.59 -1.40
CA ARG A 100 -14.25 0.09 -0.22
C ARG A 100 -13.19 0.17 0.88
N PHE A 101 -13.11 1.34 1.52
CA PHE A 101 -12.36 1.48 2.77
C PHE A 101 -13.11 0.83 3.94
N ARG A 102 -12.43 -0.05 4.68
CA ARG A 102 -12.94 -0.68 5.90
C ARG A 102 -11.94 -0.47 7.04
N GLY A 103 -12.45 -0.10 8.21
CA GLY A 103 -11.63 0.13 9.40
C GLY A 103 -10.85 1.44 9.35
N THR A 104 -9.59 1.42 9.78
CA THR A 104 -8.74 2.60 10.01
C THR A 104 -7.60 2.70 9.01
N ASP A 105 -6.65 3.60 9.24
CA ASP A 105 -5.38 3.68 8.50
C ASP A 105 -4.26 2.82 9.14
N GLY A 106 -4.59 2.01 10.15
CA GLY A 106 -3.65 1.13 10.84
C GLY A 106 -2.86 1.77 11.99
N TRP A 107 -2.97 3.08 12.21
CA TRP A 107 -2.27 3.76 13.32
C TRP A 107 -2.99 3.61 14.65
N ILE A 108 -4.31 3.74 14.63
CA ILE A 108 -5.17 3.67 15.81
C ILE A 108 -6.39 2.82 15.47
N PHE A 109 -6.86 2.04 16.44
CA PHE A 109 -8.10 1.27 16.35
C PHE A 109 -9.08 1.75 17.42
N PRO A 110 -10.40 1.61 17.19
CA PRO A 110 -11.41 1.94 18.19
C PRO A 110 -11.18 1.22 19.53
N PRO A 111 -11.53 1.86 20.66
CA PRO A 111 -11.42 1.23 21.97
C PRO A 111 -12.50 0.18 22.18
N LEU A 112 -12.25 -0.77 23.10
CA LEU A 112 -13.22 -1.77 23.55
C LEU A 112 -13.85 -2.58 22.40
N MET A 113 -13.04 -2.94 21.41
CA MET A 113 -13.44 -3.84 20.35
C MET A 113 -13.57 -5.28 20.86
N GLU A 114 -14.49 -6.04 20.29
CA GLU A 114 -14.58 -7.48 20.49
C GLU A 114 -13.50 -8.21 19.69
N LYS A 115 -13.17 -9.45 20.10
CA LYS A 115 -12.10 -10.24 19.44
C LYS A 115 -12.49 -10.58 18.01
N GLU A 116 -13.76 -10.88 17.81
CA GLU A 116 -14.39 -11.35 16.57
C GLU A 116 -14.52 -10.22 15.53
N GLU A 117 -14.45 -8.95 15.94
CA GLU A 117 -14.50 -7.82 15.01
C GLU A 117 -13.26 -7.77 14.09
N GLY A 118 -12.12 -8.27 14.57
CA GLY A 118 -10.82 -8.16 13.91
C GLY A 118 -10.34 -6.70 13.76
N LEU A 119 -9.09 -6.52 13.33
CA LEU A 119 -8.53 -5.21 13.04
C LEU A 119 -8.50 -4.99 11.53
N TRP A 120 -9.28 -4.04 11.04
CA TRP A 120 -9.29 -3.71 9.60
C TRP A 120 -8.55 -2.41 9.35
N SER A 121 -7.67 -2.40 8.37
CA SER A 121 -6.93 -1.21 7.97
C SER A 121 -6.77 -1.10 6.47
N PHE A 122 -6.87 0.12 5.96
CA PHE A 122 -6.47 0.43 4.60
C PHE A 122 -4.96 0.63 4.53
N SER A 123 -4.28 -0.16 3.70
CA SER A 123 -2.86 0.02 3.41
C SER A 123 -2.69 0.79 2.10
N THR A 124 -2.05 1.95 2.18
CA THR A 124 -1.72 2.76 1.01
C THR A 124 -0.73 2.06 0.08
N ASP A 125 0.11 1.20 0.63
CA ASP A 125 1.16 0.49 -0.10
C ASP A 125 0.63 -0.76 -0.80
N LEU A 126 -0.32 -1.46 -0.18
CA LEU A 126 -0.99 -2.61 -0.79
C LEU A 126 -2.18 -2.18 -1.68
N CYS A 127 -2.53 -0.90 -1.68
CA CYS A 127 -3.66 -0.34 -2.41
C CYS A 127 -5.00 -1.05 -2.10
N ARG A 128 -5.17 -1.60 -0.89
CA ARG A 128 -6.38 -2.31 -0.47
C ARG A 128 -6.57 -2.31 1.04
N THR A 129 -7.76 -2.71 1.47
CA THR A 129 -8.02 -3.00 2.87
C THR A 129 -7.52 -4.41 3.21
N VAL A 130 -6.86 -4.54 4.36
CA VAL A 130 -6.41 -5.80 4.96
C VAL A 130 -7.05 -5.98 6.34
N GLY A 131 -7.27 -7.24 6.72
CA GLY A 131 -7.85 -7.61 8.01
C GLY A 131 -6.89 -8.46 8.82
N ALA A 132 -6.73 -8.14 10.10
CA ALA A 132 -6.04 -8.97 11.06
C ALA A 132 -7.05 -9.65 11.99
N GLN A 133 -6.95 -10.96 12.13
CA GLN A 133 -7.83 -11.77 12.97
C GLN A 133 -7.21 -11.99 14.34
N PHE A 134 -8.05 -12.10 15.37
CA PHE A 134 -7.58 -12.40 16.72
C PHE A 134 -6.85 -13.75 16.72
N ALA A 135 -5.65 -13.76 17.31
CA ALA A 135 -4.86 -14.97 17.48
C ALA A 135 -4.97 -15.48 18.92
N PHE A 136 -4.49 -14.70 19.90
CA PHE A 136 -4.52 -15.06 21.31
C PHE A 136 -4.27 -13.84 22.21
N ASP A 137 -4.63 -13.95 23.49
CA ASP A 137 -4.29 -12.98 24.53
C ASP A 137 -2.85 -13.22 25.04
N LEU A 138 -2.11 -12.16 25.36
CA LEU A 138 -0.80 -12.26 26.01
C LEU A 138 -0.54 -11.07 26.94
N GLU A 139 0.42 -11.23 27.84
CA GLU A 139 0.92 -10.14 28.67
C GLU A 139 2.19 -9.54 28.04
N TYR A 140 2.18 -8.22 27.82
CA TYR A 140 3.34 -7.47 27.32
C TYR A 140 3.62 -6.31 28.26
N GLU A 141 4.79 -6.31 28.89
CA GLU A 141 5.20 -5.27 29.86
C GLU A 141 4.14 -5.05 30.97
N GLY A 142 3.56 -6.15 31.49
CA GLY A 142 2.52 -6.11 32.53
C GLY A 142 1.12 -5.72 32.05
N LEU A 143 0.93 -5.48 30.75
CA LEU A 143 -0.35 -5.14 30.15
C LEU A 143 -0.95 -6.37 29.45
N GLN A 144 -2.22 -6.65 29.74
CA GLN A 144 -3.00 -7.65 29.01
C GLN A 144 -3.35 -7.09 27.62
N VAL A 145 -2.81 -7.72 26.58
CA VAL A 145 -2.99 -7.31 25.18
C VAL A 145 -3.49 -8.47 24.34
N ARG A 146 -4.06 -8.14 23.19
CA ARG A 146 -4.52 -9.10 22.19
C ARG A 146 -3.57 -9.12 21.02
N LYS A 147 -3.10 -10.29 20.62
CA LYS A 147 -2.35 -10.47 19.38
C LYS A 147 -3.32 -10.73 18.23
N TYR A 148 -3.10 -10.02 17.14
CA TYR A 148 -3.80 -10.24 15.89
C TYR A 148 -2.80 -10.67 14.81
N PHE A 149 -3.24 -11.53 13.90
CA PHE A 149 -2.46 -11.99 12.75
C PHE A 149 -3.15 -11.56 11.46
N ALA A 150 -2.39 -11.06 10.50
CA ALA A 150 -2.87 -10.69 9.18
C ALA A 150 -2.08 -11.44 8.12
N ASP A 151 -2.78 -11.84 7.07
CA ASP A 151 -2.21 -12.31 5.80
C ASP A 151 -2.79 -11.47 4.64
N LEU A 152 -2.49 -11.87 3.41
CA LEU A 152 -2.96 -11.17 2.21
C LEU A 152 -4.31 -11.69 1.69
N GLY A 153 -4.94 -12.62 2.42
CA GLY A 153 -6.13 -13.35 2.00
C GLY A 153 -5.83 -14.52 1.06
N ASP A 154 -6.90 -15.11 0.53
CA ASP A 154 -6.90 -16.19 -0.45
C ASP A 154 -7.71 -15.80 -1.69
N GLN A 155 -7.06 -15.13 -2.63
CA GLN A 155 -7.71 -14.63 -3.84
C GLN A 155 -8.07 -15.74 -4.84
N GLU A 156 -7.64 -16.97 -4.61
CA GLU A 156 -7.92 -18.11 -5.49
C GLU A 156 -9.24 -18.79 -5.09
N HIS A 157 -9.39 -19.10 -3.80
CA HIS A 157 -10.53 -19.86 -3.30
C HIS A 157 -11.61 -18.97 -2.64
N ASN A 158 -11.26 -17.80 -2.10
CA ASN A 158 -12.21 -16.90 -1.47
C ASN A 158 -12.91 -16.00 -2.50
N VAL A 159 -14.21 -16.23 -2.72
CA VAL A 159 -15.02 -15.47 -3.69
C VAL A 159 -15.02 -13.97 -3.42
N ASP A 160 -14.98 -13.57 -2.15
CA ASP A 160 -14.99 -12.14 -1.76
C ASP A 160 -13.65 -11.44 -2.07
N GLU A 161 -12.58 -12.20 -2.26
CA GLU A 161 -11.23 -11.67 -2.51
C GLU A 161 -10.77 -11.84 -3.96
N LYS A 162 -11.55 -12.53 -4.80
CA LYS A 162 -11.28 -12.67 -6.24
C LYS A 162 -11.17 -11.33 -6.97
N CYS A 163 -11.79 -10.28 -6.44
CA CYS A 163 -11.71 -8.94 -7.03
C CYS A 163 -10.33 -8.27 -6.89
N TYR A 164 -9.40 -8.89 -6.16
CA TYR A 164 -7.98 -8.49 -6.09
C TYR A 164 -7.09 -9.13 -7.16
N CYS A 165 -7.63 -10.00 -8.01
CA CYS A 165 -6.95 -10.64 -9.15
C CYS A 165 -7.28 -9.97 -10.49
#